data_AF-A0A258J2M2-F1
#
_entry.id   AF-A0A258J2M2-F1
#
_cell.length_a   1.000
_cell.length_b   1.000
_cell.length_c   1.000
_cell.angle_alpha   90.00
_cell.angle_beta   90.00
_cell.angle_gamma   90.00
#
_symmetry.space_group_name_H-M   'P 1'
#
loop_
_entity.id
_entity.type
_entity.pdbx_description
1 polymer ?
#
loop_
_entity_poly.entity_id
_entity_poly.type
_entity_poly.pdbx_seq_one_letter_code
_entity_poly.pdbx_strand_id
1 'polypeptide(L)'
;MRRHELTDEEWAIIAPLLPNKPRGVARVDDRRVINGILWRVRTGAPRRDVPERYGPRTTLYDRFVRRRAATKIHALVDAEGRPIHLALTAGQAGDAPAGRELLARLAPGGILLTDKAYDTDAIRAEAAERGGFANVPPRTIRKRTFAFSPWLYRQRNLVERFFNWIKQMRGLASRYDRRPDNFLAALKLAAVRIWINAL
;
A
#
# COMPACT_ATOMS: atom_id res chain seq x y z
N MET A 1 29.05 23.28 4.89
CA MET A 1 28.02 22.22 4.78
C MET A 1 26.72 22.70 5.42
N ARG A 2 25.55 22.52 4.79
CA ARG A 2 24.26 22.98 5.32
C ARG A 2 23.64 21.92 6.23
N ARG A 3 22.92 22.35 7.28
CA ARG A 3 22.33 21.50 8.36
C ARG A 3 21.54 20.26 7.90
N HIS A 4 21.07 20.21 6.66
CA HIS A 4 20.19 19.15 6.16
C HIS A 4 20.74 18.39 4.95
N GLU A 5 21.99 18.64 4.54
CA GLU A 5 22.64 18.01 3.39
C GLU A 5 23.57 16.89 3.83
N LEU A 6 23.78 15.90 2.97
CA LEU A 6 24.70 14.80 3.20
C LEU A 6 26.15 15.29 3.11
N THR A 7 26.97 14.91 4.10
CA THR A 7 28.43 14.96 4.05
C THR A 7 28.97 14.13 2.88
N ASP A 8 30.22 14.33 2.51
CA ASP A 8 30.89 13.51 1.49
C ASP A 8 31.00 12.03 1.95
N GLU A 9 31.23 11.81 3.24
CA GLU A 9 31.30 10.48 3.86
C GLU A 9 29.95 9.75 3.84
N GLU A 10 28.86 10.41 4.26
CA GLU A 10 27.51 9.84 4.16
C GLU A 10 27.10 9.60 2.71
N TRP A 11 27.53 10.49 1.81
CA TRP A 11 27.29 10.33 0.38
C TRP A 11 28.01 9.11 -0.20
N ALA A 12 29.26 8.85 0.20
CA ALA A 12 30.03 7.69 -0.23
C ALA A 12 29.34 6.36 0.15
N ILE A 13 28.64 6.32 1.29
CA ILE A 13 27.84 5.16 1.73
C ILE A 13 26.56 5.02 0.90
N ILE A 14 25.87 6.14 0.62
CA ILE A 14 24.54 6.12 -0.04
C ILE A 14 24.64 5.95 -1.56
N ALA A 15 25.63 6.57 -2.20
CA ALA A 15 25.81 6.57 -3.66
C ALA A 15 25.77 5.16 -4.30
N PRO A 16 26.49 4.14 -3.80
CA PRO A 16 26.46 2.79 -4.38
C PRO A 16 25.12 2.07 -4.20
N LEU A 17 24.28 2.49 -3.24
CA LEU A 17 22.95 1.92 -3.01
C LEU A 17 21.90 2.49 -3.96
N LEU A 18 22.24 3.50 -4.76
CA LEU A 18 21.30 4.11 -5.69
C LEU A 18 21.10 3.19 -6.90
N PRO A 19 19.85 2.95 -7.33
CA PRO A 19 19.57 2.00 -8.40
C PRO A 19 20.23 2.48 -9.70
N ASN A 20 21.18 1.74 -10.24
CA ASN A 20 21.77 2.08 -11.53
C ASN A 20 20.78 1.72 -12.66
N LYS A 21 20.52 2.63 -13.59
CA LYS A 21 19.63 2.38 -14.73
C LYS A 21 20.50 2.07 -15.96
N PRO A 22 20.50 0.83 -16.47
CA PRO A 22 21.24 0.51 -17.69
C PRO A 22 20.59 1.06 -18.97
N ARG A 23 19.33 1.56 -18.92
CA ARG A 23 18.63 2.16 -20.07
C ARG A 23 17.92 3.47 -19.71
N GLY A 24 17.88 4.38 -20.68
CA GLY A 24 17.23 5.69 -20.61
C GLY A 24 18.20 6.85 -20.30
N VAL A 25 17.65 8.06 -20.18
CA VAL A 25 18.44 9.27 -19.89
C VAL A 25 19.17 9.13 -18.55
N ALA A 26 20.47 9.39 -18.57
CA ALA A 26 21.33 9.35 -17.39
C ALA A 26 20.79 10.30 -16.31
N ARG A 27 20.88 9.88 -15.05
CA ARG A 27 20.43 10.72 -13.95
C ARG A 27 21.45 11.82 -13.71
N VAL A 28 21.01 13.06 -13.80
CA VAL A 28 21.84 14.21 -13.43
C VAL A 28 21.68 14.48 -11.93
N ASP A 29 22.81 14.51 -11.23
CA ASP A 29 22.98 15.03 -9.86
C ASP A 29 22.02 14.40 -8.82
N ASP A 30 22.20 13.10 -8.58
CA ASP A 30 21.44 12.34 -7.58
C ASP A 30 21.60 12.91 -6.17
N ARG A 31 22.77 13.47 -5.84
CA ARG A 31 23.08 14.05 -4.52
C ARG A 31 22.21 15.26 -4.21
N ARG A 32 22.11 16.21 -5.14
CA ARG A 32 21.25 17.39 -4.99
C ARG A 32 19.79 17.00 -4.77
N VAL A 33 19.27 16.04 -5.53
CA VAL A 33 17.88 15.59 -5.38
C VAL A 33 17.68 14.92 -4.02
N ILE A 34 18.59 14.03 -3.61
CA ILE A 34 18.50 13.36 -2.31
C ILE A 34 18.58 14.37 -1.17
N ASN A 35 19.45 15.38 -1.27
CA ASN A 35 19.51 16.48 -0.32
C ASN A 35 18.18 17.26 -0.24
N GLY A 36 17.50 17.49 -1.36
CA GLY A 36 16.17 18.11 -1.37
C GLY A 36 15.09 17.27 -0.72
N ILE A 37 15.13 15.96 -0.94
CA ILE A 37 14.23 15.00 -0.28
C ILE A 37 14.50 14.99 1.23
N LEU A 38 15.75 14.89 1.65
CA LEU A 38 16.16 14.88 3.06
C LEU A 38 15.83 16.19 3.76
N TRP A 39 16.04 17.33 3.10
CA TRP A 39 15.63 18.64 3.62
C TRP A 39 14.13 18.64 3.91
N ARG A 40 13.28 18.26 2.96
CA ARG A 40 11.82 18.22 3.15
C ARG A 40 11.40 17.26 4.26
N VAL A 41 12.02 16.08 4.33
CA VAL A 41 11.71 15.07 5.36
C VAL A 41 12.13 15.56 6.75
N ARG A 42 13.23 16.28 6.87
CA ARG A 42 13.76 16.82 8.14
C ARG A 42 13.00 18.07 8.60
N THR A 43 12.52 18.91 7.69
CA THR A 43 11.82 20.16 8.03
C THR A 43 10.30 20.02 8.11
N GLY A 44 9.73 19.00 7.48
CA GLY A 44 8.27 18.84 7.39
C GLY A 44 7.57 19.89 6.52
N ALA A 45 8.34 20.76 5.84
CA ALA A 45 7.79 21.88 5.09
C ALA A 45 6.90 21.43 3.91
N PRO A 46 5.88 22.23 3.56
CA PRO A 46 5.09 22.02 2.36
C PRO A 46 5.99 21.84 1.13
N ARG A 47 5.58 20.98 0.19
CA ARG A 47 6.36 20.72 -1.03
C ARG A 47 6.65 22.01 -1.82
N ARG A 48 5.75 22.99 -1.73
CA ARG A 48 5.91 24.28 -2.40
C ARG A 48 7.11 25.08 -1.90
N ASP A 49 7.54 24.83 -0.67
CA ASP A 49 8.56 25.63 0.02
C ASP A 49 9.94 25.00 -0.04
N VAL A 50 10.08 23.88 -0.77
CA VAL A 50 11.38 23.25 -0.98
C VAL A 50 12.28 24.21 -1.76
N PRO A 51 13.48 24.54 -1.26
CA PRO A 51 14.38 25.47 -1.92
C PRO A 51 14.72 25.06 -3.36
N GLU A 52 14.66 26.02 -4.26
CA GLU A 52 14.85 25.83 -5.71
C GLU A 52 16.20 25.22 -6.07
N ARG A 53 17.22 25.46 -5.24
CA ARG A 53 18.56 24.85 -5.35
C ARG A 53 18.55 23.31 -5.42
N TYR A 54 17.50 22.65 -4.93
CA TYR A 54 17.39 21.20 -4.97
C TYR A 54 16.79 20.69 -6.29
N GLY A 55 16.46 21.59 -7.21
CA GLY A 55 15.86 21.30 -8.50
C GLY A 55 14.34 21.24 -8.46
N PRO A 56 13.71 20.82 -9.57
CA PRO A 56 12.26 20.86 -9.72
C PRO A 56 11.55 20.03 -8.65
N ARG A 57 10.54 20.64 -8.01
CA ARG A 57 9.70 20.01 -6.96
C ARG A 57 9.05 18.71 -7.44
N THR A 58 8.75 18.59 -8.74
CA THR A 58 8.23 17.37 -9.39
C THR A 58 9.26 16.25 -9.35
N THR A 59 10.49 16.52 -9.77
CA THR A 59 11.60 15.55 -9.75
C THR A 59 11.89 15.04 -8.35
N LEU A 60 11.90 15.93 -7.34
CA LEU A 60 12.08 15.55 -5.93
C LEU A 60 10.96 14.60 -5.47
N TYR A 61 9.71 14.92 -5.79
CA TYR A 61 8.55 14.12 -5.41
C TYR A 61 8.52 12.77 -6.11
N ASP A 62 8.72 12.71 -7.43
CA ASP A 62 8.68 11.46 -8.19
C ASP A 62 9.78 10.52 -7.71
N ARG A 63 10.97 11.05 -7.42
CA ARG A 63 12.07 10.26 -6.85
C ARG A 63 11.82 9.87 -5.40
N PHE A 64 11.20 10.72 -4.60
CA PHE A 64 10.78 10.38 -3.25
C PHE A 64 9.73 9.27 -3.24
N VAL A 65 8.67 9.36 -4.05
CA VAL A 65 7.61 8.34 -4.14
C VAL A 65 8.16 7.02 -4.64
N ARG A 66 9.06 7.03 -5.62
CA ARG A 66 9.71 5.80 -6.11
C ARG A 66 10.61 5.13 -5.07
N ARG A 67 11.17 5.88 -4.13
CA ARG A 67 12.11 5.39 -3.10
C ARG A 67 11.46 5.19 -1.74
N ARG A 68 10.31 5.81 -1.49
CA ARG A 68 9.45 5.51 -0.35
C ARG A 68 8.91 4.11 -0.57
N ALA A 69 9.26 3.17 0.31
CA ALA A 69 8.46 1.96 0.45
C ALA A 69 7.05 2.41 0.88
N ALA A 70 6.15 2.54 -0.09
CA ALA A 70 4.73 2.68 0.21
C ALA A 70 4.32 1.48 1.08
N THR A 71 3.26 1.60 1.86
CA THR A 71 2.71 0.46 2.60
C THR A 71 1.34 0.19 2.02
N LYS A 72 1.12 -1.05 1.60
CA LYS A 72 -0.20 -1.48 1.17
C LYS A 72 -0.97 -1.90 2.42
N ILE A 73 -2.19 -1.41 2.52
CA ILE A 73 -3.15 -1.84 3.52
C ILE A 73 -4.04 -2.86 2.82
N HIS A 74 -4.11 -4.06 3.38
CA HIS A 74 -5.02 -5.12 2.95
C HIS A 74 -6.10 -5.25 4.02
N ALA A 75 -7.36 -5.38 3.60
CA ALA A 75 -8.49 -5.44 4.49
C ALA A 75 -9.46 -6.55 4.08
N LEU A 76 -9.93 -7.29 5.08
CA LEU A 76 -11.07 -8.19 5.00
C LEU A 76 -12.23 -7.55 5.75
N VAL A 77 -13.39 -7.46 5.10
CA VAL A 77 -14.62 -6.90 5.69
C VAL A 77 -15.75 -7.92 5.60
N ASP A 78 -16.72 -7.81 6.51
CA ASP A 78 -17.95 -8.60 6.50
C ASP A 78 -18.97 -8.09 5.45
N ALA A 79 -20.15 -8.71 5.40
CA ALA A 79 -21.23 -8.35 4.48
C ALA A 79 -21.88 -6.99 4.81
N GLU A 80 -21.58 -6.42 5.97
CA GLU A 80 -22.02 -5.10 6.43
C GLU A 80 -20.92 -4.04 6.24
N GLY A 81 -19.73 -4.43 5.78
CA GLY A 81 -18.59 -3.55 5.56
C GLY A 81 -17.75 -3.27 6.81
N ARG A 82 -17.92 -4.04 7.89
CA ARG A 82 -17.13 -3.94 9.11
C ARG A 82 -15.81 -4.70 8.94
N PRO A 83 -14.68 -4.14 9.40
CA PRO A 83 -13.38 -4.77 9.25
C PRO A 83 -13.23 -6.00 10.15
N ILE A 84 -12.90 -7.14 9.56
CA ILE A 84 -12.58 -8.41 10.24
C ILE A 84 -11.07 -8.53 10.47
N HIS A 85 -10.26 -8.28 9.45
CA HIS A 85 -8.80 -8.38 9.53
C HIS A 85 -8.11 -7.30 8.69
N LEU A 86 -6.97 -6.82 9.19
CA LEU A 86 -6.13 -5.82 8.53
C LEU A 86 -4.68 -6.31 8.53
N ALA A 87 -4.05 -6.22 7.36
CA ALA A 87 -2.65 -6.59 7.17
C ALA A 87 -1.91 -5.51 6.38
N LEU A 88 -0.60 -5.44 6.59
CA LEU A 88 0.28 -4.50 5.89
C LEU A 88 1.32 -5.26 5.09
N THR A 89 1.58 -4.83 3.87
CA THR A 89 2.75 -5.28 3.11
C THR A 89 3.58 -4.10 2.60
N ALA A 90 4.83 -4.38 2.26
CA ALA A 90 5.64 -3.42 1.53
C ALA A 90 4.98 -3.08 0.19
N GLY A 91 5.06 -1.83 -0.25
CA GLY A 91 4.32 -1.34 -1.41
C GLY A 91 4.73 -1.98 -2.73
N GLN A 92 5.93 -2.58 -2.77
CA GLN A 92 6.43 -3.36 -3.89
C GLN A 92 6.02 -4.84 -3.84
N ALA A 93 5.45 -5.30 -2.73
CA ALA A 93 4.97 -6.68 -2.59
C ALA A 93 3.73 -6.88 -3.47
N GLY A 94 3.59 -8.10 -4.02
CA GLY A 94 2.36 -8.52 -4.68
C GLY A 94 1.21 -8.66 -3.68
N ASP A 95 -0.03 -8.61 -4.16
CA ASP A 95 -1.21 -8.63 -3.28
C ASP A 95 -1.62 -10.04 -2.83
N ALA A 96 -1.27 -11.08 -3.63
CA ALA A 96 -1.69 -12.46 -3.37
C ALA A 96 -1.22 -13.04 -2.02
N PRO A 97 0.02 -12.83 -1.54
CA PRO A 97 0.44 -13.31 -0.21
C PRO A 97 -0.42 -12.77 0.94
N ALA A 98 -0.76 -11.48 0.90
CA ALA A 98 -1.66 -10.87 1.89
C ALA A 98 -3.09 -11.40 1.74
N GLY A 99 -3.53 -11.69 0.51
CA GLY A 99 -4.83 -12.31 0.25
C GLY A 99 -4.99 -13.67 0.92
N ARG A 100 -3.93 -14.50 0.92
CA ARG A 100 -3.92 -15.80 1.63
C ARG A 100 -4.00 -15.61 3.14
N GLU A 101 -3.24 -14.67 3.71
CA GLU A 101 -3.33 -14.35 5.14
C GLU A 101 -4.75 -13.92 5.55
N LEU A 102 -5.38 -13.06 4.74
CA LEU A 102 -6.76 -12.61 4.98
C LEU A 102 -7.75 -13.76 4.90
N LEU A 103 -7.60 -14.64 3.91
CA LEU A 103 -8.47 -15.80 3.72
C LEU A 103 -8.47 -16.77 4.88
N ALA A 104 -7.33 -16.92 5.56
CA ALA A 104 -7.23 -17.77 6.73
C ALA A 104 -8.19 -17.37 7.85
N ARG A 105 -8.67 -16.12 7.85
CA ARG A 105 -9.62 -15.55 8.82
C ARG A 105 -11.08 -15.56 8.35
N LEU A 106 -11.37 -16.02 7.13
CA LEU A 106 -12.73 -16.12 6.62
C LEU A 106 -13.48 -17.28 7.28
N ALA A 107 -14.74 -17.05 7.62
CA ALA A 107 -15.63 -18.12 8.10
C ALA A 107 -15.82 -19.20 7.01
N PRO A 108 -15.93 -20.49 7.40
CA PRO A 108 -16.27 -21.56 6.46
C PRO A 108 -17.56 -21.26 5.69
N GLY A 109 -17.63 -21.67 4.43
CA GLY A 109 -18.81 -21.46 3.57
C GLY A 109 -18.95 -20.06 2.98
N GLY A 110 -18.08 -19.11 3.33
CA GLY A 110 -18.17 -17.73 2.86
C GLY A 110 -17.90 -17.53 1.36
N ILE A 111 -18.54 -16.52 0.78
CA ILE A 111 -18.22 -16.06 -0.58
C ILE A 111 -17.13 -14.98 -0.49
N LEU A 112 -15.97 -15.26 -1.07
CA LEU A 112 -14.85 -14.33 -1.14
C LEU A 112 -15.00 -13.39 -2.34
N LEU A 113 -15.03 -12.09 -2.09
CA LEU A 113 -15.01 -11.04 -3.11
C LEU A 113 -13.65 -10.33 -3.10
N THR A 114 -12.86 -10.44 -4.16
CA THR A 114 -11.56 -9.74 -4.26
C THR A 114 -11.29 -9.17 -5.64
N ASP A 115 -10.30 -8.29 -5.72
CA ASP A 115 -9.80 -7.75 -7.00
C ASP A 115 -9.11 -8.80 -7.84
N LYS A 116 -9.05 -8.50 -9.14
CA LYS A 116 -8.29 -9.26 -10.14
C LYS A 116 -6.83 -9.48 -9.74
N ALA A 117 -6.24 -8.58 -8.95
CA ALA A 117 -4.87 -8.71 -8.45
C ALA A 117 -4.68 -9.91 -7.50
N TYR A 118 -5.74 -10.36 -6.84
CA TYR A 118 -5.75 -11.51 -5.93
C TYR A 118 -6.07 -12.83 -6.64
N ASP A 119 -6.36 -12.84 -7.94
CA ASP A 119 -6.62 -14.09 -8.65
C ASP A 119 -5.37 -14.96 -8.75
N THR A 120 -5.38 -16.05 -7.96
CA THR A 120 -4.39 -17.13 -7.98
C THR A 120 -5.09 -18.48 -7.74
N ASP A 121 -4.51 -19.57 -8.22
CA ASP A 121 -5.09 -20.91 -8.00
C ASP A 121 -5.09 -21.29 -6.53
N ALA A 122 -4.07 -20.87 -5.79
CA ALA A 122 -3.99 -20.99 -4.34
C ALA A 122 -5.20 -20.39 -3.61
N ILE A 123 -5.58 -19.15 -3.95
CA ILE A 123 -6.70 -18.43 -3.33
C ILE A 123 -8.04 -19.11 -3.66
N ARG A 124 -8.20 -19.60 -4.89
CA ARG A 124 -9.42 -20.31 -5.30
C ARG A 124 -9.54 -21.68 -4.65
N ALA A 125 -8.45 -22.43 -4.57
CA ALA A 125 -8.40 -23.73 -3.91
C ALA A 125 -8.71 -23.61 -2.42
N GLU A 126 -8.07 -22.66 -1.72
CA GLU A 126 -8.30 -22.44 -0.29
C GLU A 126 -9.74 -22.00 0.01
N ALA A 127 -10.34 -21.15 -0.85
CA ALA A 127 -11.75 -20.80 -0.70
C ALA A 127 -12.66 -22.03 -0.85
N ALA A 128 -12.38 -22.90 -1.82
CA ALA A 128 -13.15 -24.13 -2.05
C ALA A 128 -12.96 -25.17 -0.92
N GLU A 129 -11.75 -25.36 -0.43
CA GLU A 129 -11.43 -26.24 0.72
C GLU A 129 -12.19 -25.82 1.98
N ARG A 130 -12.43 -24.51 2.16
CA ARG A 130 -13.23 -23.96 3.25
C ARG A 130 -14.74 -24.06 3.01
N GLY A 131 -15.18 -24.75 1.96
CA GLY A 131 -16.58 -24.88 1.55
C GLY A 131 -17.18 -23.60 0.96
N GLY A 132 -16.35 -22.60 0.64
CA GLY A 132 -16.76 -21.31 0.11
C GLY A 132 -16.56 -21.18 -1.39
N PHE A 133 -16.81 -19.97 -1.91
CA PHE A 133 -16.64 -19.64 -3.32
C PHE A 133 -15.85 -18.35 -3.53
N ALA A 134 -14.85 -18.39 -4.41
CA ALA A 134 -14.05 -17.22 -4.77
C ALA A 134 -14.62 -16.50 -6.00
N ASN A 135 -15.46 -15.48 -5.78
CA ASN A 135 -16.00 -14.61 -6.84
C ASN A 135 -14.97 -13.54 -7.26
N VAL A 136 -13.90 -13.99 -7.89
CA VAL A 136 -12.76 -13.17 -8.31
C VAL A 136 -12.69 -13.12 -9.84
N PRO A 137 -12.59 -11.94 -10.46
CA PRO A 137 -12.45 -11.84 -11.90
C PRO A 137 -11.08 -12.43 -12.32
N PRO A 138 -11.04 -13.24 -13.38
CA PRO A 138 -9.78 -13.84 -13.82
C PRO A 138 -8.79 -12.78 -14.31
N ARG A 139 -7.49 -12.99 -14.04
CA ARG A 139 -6.40 -12.20 -14.63
C ARG A 139 -6.43 -12.31 -16.16
N THR A 140 -6.07 -11.23 -16.87
CA THR A 140 -6.09 -11.20 -18.34
C THR A 140 -5.23 -12.31 -18.97
N ILE A 141 -4.19 -12.74 -18.26
CA ILE A 141 -3.24 -13.77 -18.69
C ILE A 141 -3.80 -15.20 -18.49
N ARG A 142 -4.91 -15.37 -17.76
CA ARG A 142 -5.49 -16.68 -17.50
C ARG A 142 -6.07 -17.27 -18.80
N LYS A 143 -5.68 -18.51 -19.09
CA LYS A 143 -6.27 -19.30 -20.19
C LYS A 143 -7.57 -20.00 -19.78
N ARG A 144 -7.75 -20.27 -18.49
CA ARG A 144 -8.94 -20.94 -17.94
C ARG A 144 -10.03 -19.91 -17.60
N THR A 145 -11.26 -20.27 -17.89
CA THR A 145 -12.45 -19.54 -17.44
C THR A 145 -12.90 -20.06 -16.08
N PHE A 146 -13.43 -19.16 -15.26
CA PHE A 146 -13.95 -19.48 -13.93
C PHE A 146 -15.35 -18.90 -13.80
N ALA A 147 -16.21 -19.53 -13.00
CA ALA A 147 -17.49 -18.95 -12.63
C ALA A 147 -17.28 -17.58 -11.98
N PHE A 148 -18.06 -16.60 -12.40
CA PHE A 148 -17.97 -15.23 -11.93
C PHE A 148 -19.34 -14.55 -12.03
N SER A 149 -19.77 -13.93 -10.94
CA SER A 149 -21.00 -13.14 -10.88
C SER A 149 -20.67 -11.65 -10.79
N PRO A 150 -20.96 -10.87 -11.86
CA PRO A 150 -20.83 -9.42 -11.84
C PRO A 150 -21.72 -8.76 -10.77
N TRP A 151 -22.87 -9.36 -10.45
CA TRP A 151 -23.78 -8.85 -9.44
C TRP A 151 -23.17 -8.97 -8.03
N LEU A 152 -22.64 -10.15 -7.67
CA LEU A 152 -21.92 -10.33 -6.40
C LEU A 152 -20.67 -9.44 -6.33
N TYR A 153 -19.99 -9.24 -7.46
CA TYR A 153 -18.79 -8.40 -7.52
C TYR A 153 -19.07 -6.92 -7.17
N ARG A 154 -20.30 -6.43 -7.33
CA ARG A 154 -20.71 -5.07 -6.89
C ARG A 154 -20.64 -4.91 -5.38
N GLN A 155 -20.78 -5.99 -4.61
CA GLN A 155 -20.73 -5.96 -3.15
C GLN A 155 -19.32 -5.65 -2.61
N ARG A 156 -18.27 -5.66 -3.46
CA ARG A 156 -16.96 -5.05 -3.13
C ARG A 156 -17.09 -3.64 -2.57
N ASN A 157 -18.10 -2.88 -2.99
CA ASN A 157 -18.30 -1.51 -2.51
C ASN A 157 -18.23 -1.39 -0.97
N LEU A 158 -18.53 -2.46 -0.23
CA LEU A 158 -18.32 -2.54 1.22
C LEU A 158 -16.86 -2.30 1.64
N VAL A 159 -15.89 -2.98 1.01
CA VAL A 159 -14.46 -2.77 1.30
C VAL A 159 -13.98 -1.40 0.82
N GLU A 160 -14.54 -0.90 -0.29
CA GLU A 160 -14.22 0.44 -0.79
C GLU A 160 -14.71 1.54 0.16
N ARG A 161 -15.91 1.39 0.72
CA ARG A 161 -16.46 2.27 1.75
C ARG A 161 -15.57 2.29 3.00
N PHE A 162 -15.10 1.12 3.45
CA PHE A 162 -14.14 1.02 4.53
C PHE A 162 -12.85 1.80 4.23
N PHE A 163 -12.25 1.62 3.05
CA PHE A 163 -11.06 2.38 2.66
C PHE A 163 -11.32 3.88 2.51
N ASN A 164 -12.48 4.27 2.00
CA ASN A 164 -12.87 5.68 1.90
C ASN A 164 -13.01 6.31 3.28
N TRP A 165 -13.55 5.58 4.26
CA TRP A 165 -13.62 6.02 5.64
C TRP A 165 -12.23 6.19 6.27
N ILE A 166 -11.30 5.24 6.07
CA ILE A 166 -9.90 5.39 6.50
C ILE A 166 -9.28 6.66 5.90
N LYS A 167 -9.53 6.92 4.61
CA LYS A 167 -8.98 8.09 3.91
C LYS A 167 -9.48 9.42 4.49
N GLN A 168 -10.65 9.47 5.11
CA GLN A 168 -11.13 10.67 5.81
C GLN A 168 -10.30 10.97 7.08
N MET A 169 -9.69 9.94 7.68
CA MET A 169 -8.80 10.09 8.84
C MET A 169 -7.40 10.53 8.37
N ARG A 170 -7.16 11.84 8.32
CA ARG A 170 -5.90 12.41 7.78
C ARG A 170 -4.63 11.83 8.42
N GLY A 171 -4.68 11.48 9.72
CA GLY A 171 -3.57 10.85 10.45
C GLY A 171 -3.23 9.42 10.02
N LEU A 172 -4.20 8.70 9.44
CA LEU A 172 -4.01 7.34 8.90
C LEU A 172 -3.81 7.35 7.38
N ALA A 173 -4.47 8.27 6.67
CA ALA A 173 -4.35 8.43 5.22
C ALA A 173 -2.92 8.77 4.80
N SER A 174 -2.21 9.56 5.61
CA SER A 174 -0.80 9.83 5.45
C SER A 174 -0.03 9.09 6.54
N ARG A 175 0.58 7.95 6.21
CA ARG A 175 1.46 7.23 7.15
C ARG A 175 2.62 8.13 7.59
N TYR A 176 2.56 8.65 8.81
CA TYR A 176 3.64 9.37 9.49
C TYR A 176 4.52 8.42 10.33
N ASP A 177 3.96 7.30 10.79
CA ASP A 177 4.66 6.32 11.61
C ASP A 177 5.76 5.56 10.87
N ARG A 178 6.98 5.61 11.43
CA ARG A 178 8.15 4.91 10.86
C ARG A 178 8.09 3.39 11.04
N ARG A 179 7.43 2.89 12.10
CA ARG A 179 7.25 1.46 12.36
C ARG A 179 5.92 0.93 11.79
N PRO A 180 5.91 -0.21 11.07
CA PRO A 180 4.69 -0.77 10.50
C PRO A 180 3.71 -1.25 11.57
N ASP A 181 4.20 -1.77 12.69
CA ASP A 181 3.37 -2.31 13.77
C ASP A 181 2.54 -1.22 14.45
N ASN A 182 3.14 -0.05 14.72
CA ASN A 182 2.43 1.10 15.27
C ASN A 182 1.34 1.59 14.32
N PHE A 183 1.64 1.63 13.01
CA PHE A 183 0.67 2.02 12.01
C PHE A 183 -0.50 1.02 11.91
N LEU A 184 -0.19 -0.29 11.98
CA LEU A 184 -1.21 -1.34 12.01
C LEU A 184 -2.06 -1.25 13.29
N ALA A 185 -1.45 -0.98 14.45
CA ALA A 185 -2.16 -0.79 15.70
C ALA A 185 -3.12 0.40 15.62
N ALA A 186 -2.67 1.54 15.07
CA ALA A 186 -3.52 2.71 14.85
C ALA A 186 -4.69 2.42 13.90
N LEU A 187 -4.45 1.66 12.82
CA LEU A 187 -5.51 1.21 11.91
C LEU A 187 -6.52 0.29 12.61
N LYS A 188 -6.05 -0.65 13.45
CA LYS A 188 -6.92 -1.53 14.23
C LYS A 188 -7.75 -0.76 15.26
N LEU A 189 -7.14 0.19 15.98
CA LEU A 189 -7.85 1.06 16.92
C LEU A 189 -8.93 1.90 16.23
N ALA A 190 -8.63 2.45 15.04
CA ALA A 190 -9.63 3.12 14.24
C ALA A 190 -10.76 2.16 13.84
N ALA A 191 -10.42 0.98 13.31
CA ALA A 191 -11.39 -0.03 12.92
C ALA A 191 -12.35 -0.45 14.05
N VAL A 192 -11.89 -0.48 15.31
CA VAL A 192 -12.76 -0.74 16.48
C VAL A 192 -13.90 0.28 16.59
N ARG A 193 -13.69 1.53 16.17
CA ARG A 193 -14.75 2.56 16.18
C ARG A 193 -15.93 2.19 15.27
N ILE A 194 -15.70 1.47 14.18
CA ILE A 194 -16.78 0.98 13.29
C ILE A 194 -17.64 -0.04 14.03
N TRP A 195 -17.01 -0.95 14.79
CA TRP A 195 -17.73 -1.95 15.59
C TRP A 195 -18.51 -1.31 16.73
N ILE A 196 -17.92 -0.36 17.46
CA ILE A 196 -18.61 0.35 18.56
C ILE A 196 -19.85 1.10 18.04
N ASN A 197 -19.76 1.77 16.89
CA ASN A 197 -20.88 2.51 16.33
C ASN A 197 -21.98 1.61 15.73
N ALA A 198 -21.74 0.30 15.63
CA ALA A 198 -22.67 -0.68 15.08
C ALA A 198 -23.36 -1.54 16.16
N LEU A 199 -22.99 -1.34 17.44
CA LEU A 199 -23.69 -1.84 18.62
C LEU A 199 -24.82 -0.88 19.00
#